data_AF-A0A6L5XWS4-F1
#
_entry.id   AF-A0A6L5XWS4-F1
#
_cell.length_a   1.000
_cell.length_b   1.000
_cell.length_c   1.000
_cell.angle_alpha   90.00
_cell.angle_beta   90.00
_cell.angle_gamma   90.00
#
_symmetry.space_group_name_H-M   'P 1'
#
loop_
_entity.id
_entity.type
_entity.pdbx_description
1 polymer ?
#
loop_
_entity_poly.entity_id
_entity_poly.type
_entity_poly.pdbx_seq_one_letter_code
_entity_poly.pdbx_strand_id
1 'polypeptide(L)'
;MNELLKKIYEKVISQEEDIFQMDKRINDCMEEYISRYKEDFSEKDMERIRDCVYYAVLTSQIEAFQMGMKYTVKTLLSILADL
;
A
#
# COMPACT_ATOMS: atom_id res chain seq x y z
N MET A 1 -3.76 12.46 1.40
CA MET A 1 -2.53 12.70 0.62
C MET A 1 -2.59 13.94 -0.28
N ASN A 2 -1.45 14.60 -0.52
CA ASN A 2 -1.34 15.68 -1.53
C ASN A 2 -1.71 15.12 -2.92
N GLU A 3 -2.58 15.80 -3.66
CA GLU A 3 -3.09 15.35 -4.97
C GLU A 3 -2.00 15.04 -6.02
N LEU A 4 -0.87 15.76 -5.99
CA LEU A 4 0.24 15.46 -6.88
C LEU A 4 0.91 14.13 -6.53
N LEU A 5 1.22 13.92 -5.25
CA LEU A 5 1.81 12.67 -4.76
C LEU A 5 0.87 11.49 -5.02
N LYS A 6 -0.44 11.72 -4.91
CA LYS A 6 -1.46 10.73 -5.28
C LYS A 6 -1.34 10.25 -6.72
N LYS A 7 -1.32 11.20 -7.65
CA LYS A 7 -1.20 10.89 -9.08
C LYS A 7 0.13 10.21 -9.42
N ILE A 8 1.21 10.59 -8.74
CA ILE A 8 2.51 9.94 -8.92
C ILE A 8 2.45 8.49 -8.45
N TYR A 9 1.90 8.25 -7.25
CA TYR A 9 1.74 6.90 -6.74
C TYR A 9 0.90 6.04 -7.67
N GLU A 10 -0.29 6.52 -8.03
CA GLU A 10 -1.26 5.76 -8.82
C GLU A 10 -0.79 5.47 -10.25
N LYS A 11 -0.05 6.39 -10.88
CA LYS A 11 0.32 6.26 -12.31
C LYS A 11 1.72 5.75 -12.57
N VAL A 12 2.63 5.90 -11.61
CA VAL A 12 4.04 5.56 -11.77
C VAL A 12 4.39 4.46 -10.80
N ILE A 13 4.35 4.76 -9.50
CA ILE A 13 4.85 3.85 -8.46
C ILE A 13 4.09 2.52 -8.46
N SER A 14 2.76 2.54 -8.60
CA SER A 14 1.93 1.33 -8.65
C SER A 14 2.24 0.37 -9.81
N GLN A 15 2.92 0.87 -10.86
CA GLN A 15 3.25 0.10 -12.05
C GLN A 15 4.67 -0.49 -12.00
N GLU A 16 5.46 -0.11 -11.00
CA GLU A 16 6.83 -0.61 -10.84
C GLU A 16 6.81 -2.09 -10.45
N GLU A 17 7.76 -2.86 -11.00
CA GLU A 17 7.80 -4.32 -10.83
C GLU A 17 7.94 -4.71 -9.36
N ASP A 18 8.75 -3.99 -8.60
CA ASP A 18 8.99 -4.25 -7.18
C ASP A 18 7.73 -4.01 -6.33
N ILE A 19 6.95 -2.99 -6.67
CA ILE A 19 5.64 -2.70 -6.06
C ILE A 19 4.64 -3.80 -6.41
N PHE A 20 4.58 -4.23 -7.67
CA PHE A 20 3.73 -5.36 -8.06
C PHE A 20 4.07 -6.64 -7.28
N GLN A 21 5.36 -6.96 -7.13
CA GLN A 21 5.80 -8.12 -6.35
C GLN A 21 5.50 -7.96 -4.86
N MET A 22 5.58 -6.74 -4.33
CA MET A 22 5.19 -6.44 -2.95
C MET A 22 3.68 -6.66 -2.75
N ASP A 23 2.84 -6.14 -3.64
CA ASP A 23 1.39 -6.31 -3.58
C ASP A 23 1.01 -7.78 -3.63
N LYS A 24 1.68 -8.58 -4.48
CA LYS A 24 1.49 -10.03 -4.53
C LYS A 24 1.76 -10.68 -3.17
N ARG A 25 2.90 -10.37 -2.53
CA ARG A 25 3.23 -10.92 -1.20
C ARG A 25 2.22 -10.52 -0.14
N ILE A 26 1.70 -9.29 -0.20
CA ILE A 26 0.69 -8.80 0.75
C ILE A 26 -0.64 -9.53 0.52
N ASN A 27 -1.05 -9.71 -0.73
CA ASN A 27 -2.27 -10.43 -1.07
C ASN A 27 -2.20 -11.91 -0.67
N ASP A 28 -1.08 -12.58 -0.92
CA ASP A 28 -0.87 -13.97 -0.51
C ASP A 28 -0.98 -14.11 1.02
N CYS A 29 -0.37 -13.18 1.77
CA CYS A 29 -0.49 -13.11 3.22
C CYS A 29 -1.95 -12.88 3.66
N MET A 30 -2.63 -11.91 3.06
CA MET A 30 -4.03 -11.59 3.36
C MET A 30 -4.94 -12.80 3.15
N GLU A 31 -4.83 -13.49 2.01
CA GLU A 31 -5.63 -14.67 1.72
C GLU A 31 -5.33 -15.82 2.69
N GLU A 32 -4.09 -15.98 3.13
CA GLU A 32 -3.73 -16.97 4.16
C GLU A 32 -4.51 -16.74 5.46
N TYR A 33 -4.68 -15.48 5.88
CA TYR A 33 -5.44 -15.16 7.10
C TYR A 33 -6.94 -15.19 6.90
N ILE A 34 -7.43 -14.62 5.79
CA ILE A 34 -8.87 -14.57 5.49
C ILE A 34 -9.43 -15.98 5.33
N SER A 35 -8.73 -16.87 4.61
CA SER A 35 -9.18 -18.24 4.34
C SER A 35 -9.45 -19.08 5.60
N ARG A 36 -8.87 -18.71 6.76
CA ARG A 36 -9.12 -19.37 8.06
C ARG A 36 -10.56 -19.24 8.53
N TYR A 37 -11.30 -18.25 8.03
CA TYR A 37 -12.68 -17.96 8.41
C TYR A 37 -13.71 -18.40 7.36
N LYS A 38 -13.30 -19.13 6.31
CA LYS A 38 -14.17 -19.49 5.18
C LYS A 38 -15.42 -20.30 5.58
N GLU A 39 -15.34 -21.02 6.70
CA GLU A 39 -16.43 -21.87 7.21
C GLU A 39 -17.37 -21.11 8.15
N ASP A 40 -16.90 -19.97 8.69
CA ASP A 40 -17.65 -19.14 9.65
C ASP A 40 -18.55 -18.10 8.95
N PHE A 41 -18.24 -17.76 7.70
CA PHE A 41 -18.91 -16.69 6.95
C PHE A 41 -19.38 -17.15 5.58
N SER A 42 -20.41 -16.47 5.05
CA SER A 42 -20.84 -16.69 3.67
C SER A 42 -19.79 -16.20 2.68
N GLU A 43 -19.78 -16.74 1.46
CA GLU A 43 -18.87 -16.30 0.39
C GLU A 43 -18.96 -14.79 0.14
N LYS A 44 -20.17 -14.22 0.20
CA LYS A 44 -20.40 -12.78 0.06
C LYS A 44 -19.79 -11.97 1.20
N ASP A 45 -19.82 -12.49 2.42
CA ASP A 45 -19.19 -11.82 3.56
C ASP A 45 -17.66 -11.93 3.48
N MET A 46 -17.14 -13.07 2.99
CA MET A 46 -15.71 -13.24 2.71
C MET A 46 -15.21 -12.26 1.65
N GLU A 47 -15.95 -12.05 0.57
CA GLU A 47 -15.63 -11.05 -0.46
C GLU A 47 -15.59 -9.63 0.14
N ARG A 48 -16.58 -9.26 0.95
CA ARG A 48 -16.58 -7.95 1.64
C ARG A 48 -15.39 -7.78 2.57
N ILE A 49 -15.00 -8.83 3.30
CA ILE A 49 -13.82 -8.80 4.18
C ILE A 49 -12.57 -8.56 3.33
N ARG A 50 -12.41 -9.25 2.20
CA ARG A 50 -11.29 -9.00 1.27
C ARG A 50 -11.26 -7.55 0.80
N ASP A 51 -12.39 -7.02 0.35
CA ASP A 51 -12.48 -5.62 -0.11
C ASP A 51 -12.07 -4.64 1.00
N CYS A 52 -12.53 -4.86 2.23
CA CYS A 52 -12.18 -4.01 3.37
C CYS A 52 -10.68 -4.06 3.67
N VAL A 53 -10.09 -5.26 3.71
CA VAL A 53 -8.66 -5.42 4.02
C VAL A 53 -7.81 -4.87 2.89
N TYR A 54 -8.16 -5.13 1.63
CA TYR A 54 -7.49 -4.60 0.47
C TYR A 54 -7.50 -3.06 0.46
N TYR A 55 -8.64 -2.44 0.77
CA TYR A 55 -8.73 -0.99 0.88
C TYR A 55 -7.85 -0.42 2.00
N ALA A 56 -7.79 -1.09 3.15
CA ALA A 56 -6.93 -0.70 4.26
C ALA A 56 -5.43 -0.80 3.88
N VAL A 57 -5.04 -1.88 3.21
CA VAL A 57 -3.68 -2.08 2.68
C VAL A 57 -3.33 -0.98 1.70
N LEU A 58 -4.15 -0.75 0.66
CA LEU A 58 -3.90 0.29 -0.35
C LEU A 58 -3.73 1.67 0.29
N THR A 59 -4.62 2.00 1.24
CA THR A 59 -4.53 3.27 2.00
C THR A 59 -3.21 3.36 2.77
N SER A 60 -2.80 2.27 3.43
CA SER A 60 -1.54 2.23 4.18
C SER A 60 -0.31 2.45 3.28
N GLN A 61 -0.30 1.87 2.08
CA GLN A 61 0.80 2.02 1.13
C GLN A 61 0.90 3.46 0.61
N ILE A 62 -0.24 4.06 0.30
CA ILE A 62 -0.36 5.46 -0.10
C ILE A 62 0.21 6.40 0.99
N GLU A 63 -0.18 6.20 2.24
CA GLU A 63 0.29 7.03 3.36
C GLU A 63 1.80 6.79 3.62
N ALA A 64 2.25 5.54 3.49
CA ALA A 64 3.67 5.19 3.59
C ALA A 64 4.50 5.86 2.49
N PHE A 65 4.02 5.88 1.25
CA PHE A 65 4.66 6.57 0.14
C PHE A 65 4.80 8.07 0.42
N GLN A 66 3.72 8.73 0.84
CA GLN A 66 3.76 10.15 1.19
C GLN A 66 4.78 10.43 2.30
N MET A 67 4.78 9.59 3.34
CA MET A 67 5.72 9.72 4.45
C MET A 67 7.16 9.52 4.01
N GLY A 68 7.42 8.50 3.18
CA GLY A 68 8.72 8.25 2.55
C GLY A 68 9.21 9.47 1.78
N MET A 69 8.39 10.01 0.88
CA MET A 69 8.72 11.22 0.11
C MET A 69 9.06 12.42 0.99
N LYS A 70 8.26 12.65 2.04
CA LYS A 70 8.51 13.75 2.99
C LYS A 70 9.89 13.64 3.64
N TYR A 71 10.26 12.45 4.11
CA TYR A 71 11.55 12.26 4.77
C TYR A 71 12.71 12.20 3.79
N THR A 72 12.54 11.65 2.59
CA THR A 72 13.55 11.72 1.53
C THR A 72 13.91 13.16 1.19
N VAL A 73 12.92 14.02 0.97
CA VAL A 73 13.17 15.45 0.68
C VAL A 73 13.86 16.14 1.87
N LYS A 74 13.43 15.87 3.11
CA LYS A 74 14.09 16.41 4.29
C LYS A 74 15.56 15.99 4.40
N THR A 75 15.85 14.71 4.20
CA THR A 75 17.21 14.18 4.24
C THR A 75 18.08 14.80 3.16
N LEU A 76 17.57 14.93 1.92
CA LEU A 76 18.29 15.60 0.84
C LEU A 76 18.60 17.06 1.17
N LEU A 77 17.64 17.80 1.73
CA LEU A 77 17.85 19.18 2.16
C LEU A 77 18.89 19.28 3.28
N SER A 78 18.87 18.37 4.25
CA SER A 78 19.88 18.33 5.32
C SER A 78 21.27 18.09 4.75
N ILE A 79 21.43 17.11 3.84
CA ILE A 79 22.72 16.83 3.20
C ILE A 79 23.21 18.04 2.41
N LEU A 80 22.33 18.72 1.66
CA LEU A 80 22.70 19.89 0.86
C LEU A 80 22.98 21.15 1.70
N ALA A 81 22.39 21.26 2.89
CA ALA A 81 22.64 22.40 3.80
C ALA A 81 23.91 22.22 4.63
N ASP A 82 24.37 20.98 4.82
CA ASP A 82 25.63 20.64 5.49
C ASP A 82 26.84 20.60 4.52
N LEU A 83 26.61 20.85 3.22
CA LEU A 83 27.60 20.96 2.13
C LEU A 83 27.90 22.43 1.82
#